data_AF-A0A2E8WA64-F1
#
_entry.id   AF-A0A2E8WA64-F1
#
_cell.length_a   1.000
_cell.length_b   1.000
_cell.length_c   1.000
_cell.angle_alpha   90.00
_cell.angle_beta   90.00
_cell.angle_gamma   90.00
#
_symmetry.space_group_name_H-M   'P 1'
#
loop_
_entity.id
_entity.type
_entity.pdbx_description
1 polymer ?
#
loop_
_entity_poly.entity_id
_entity_poly.type
_entity_poly.pdbx_seq_one_letter_code
_entity_poly.pdbx_strand_id
1 'polypeptide(L)'
;MFNPFKKGGGNRRKNALEKILSNFAQMGPNYVNCSLLKLSNGEEADEDLDRAFVFKHGEEVLVQNKAFYISTPDRLKSEDQSKFTGKGEIVHLCYLFKGIPHTVDCKVMGRVRFPEHLMDDMAPRIPSAYMLRPVGNIRKQEKRQFLRYSHKVGGSGQRRVYSQILFDLFVTKTDITFPDEGPLPPKLADLHTIAFSDEIELDEPTPADVVNFMKNSIRLNPRESRVVFVGKPFMEDRTNKVALLDLGSSDVLGLETSKEDSQFYIRKPPLFSADKKDPTSLANADEVVLSFHTRVSSDTPTEYYDLISEVTRIGMENITVRTNGEIRKEAGYSVELADFSIGGIKMDSSRGFLEYVLGEDYGLMDLEEQIHVLQSTCYLLNFYPKLRFNRETEIYQPKEVPMRIQILGKIVRVELSKPAEGEHPEIEAFGMKFYYDPAEYSRDTYEYDRWELIPDFKENKHFREIHNSLNGLIASLEIQTR
;
A
#
# COMPACT_ATOMS: atom_id res chain seq x y z
N MET A 1 -31.84 59.27 4.56
CA MET A 1 -31.01 58.28 3.84
C MET A 1 -29.61 58.34 4.45
N PHE A 2 -29.26 57.36 5.28
CA PHE A 2 -27.93 57.24 5.91
C PHE A 2 -27.63 55.73 5.99
N ASN A 3 -26.51 55.31 5.40
CA ASN A 3 -26.15 53.91 5.20
C ASN A 3 -25.38 53.38 6.43
N PRO A 4 -25.88 52.36 7.17
CA PRO A 4 -25.26 51.90 8.42
C PRO A 4 -24.10 50.90 8.22
N PHE A 5 -23.78 50.51 6.99
CA PHE A 5 -22.69 49.56 6.70
C PHE A 5 -21.41 50.25 6.25
N LYS A 6 -20.71 50.91 7.19
CA LYS A 6 -19.25 51.12 7.14
C LYS A 6 -18.79 51.73 8.45
N LYS A 7 -18.47 50.88 9.43
CA LYS A 7 -17.52 51.25 10.48
C LYS A 7 -16.22 50.53 10.19
N GLY A 8 -15.23 51.32 9.76
CA GLY A 8 -13.83 50.91 9.81
C GLY A 8 -13.49 50.44 11.23
N GLY A 9 -12.93 49.26 11.33
CA GLY A 9 -12.49 48.66 12.58
C GLY A 9 -11.06 48.17 12.39
N GLY A 10 -10.14 48.74 13.15
CA GLY A 10 -8.71 48.48 13.03
C GLY A 10 -8.32 47.02 13.17
N ASN A 11 -7.12 46.70 12.68
CA ASN A 11 -6.42 45.44 12.85
C ASN A 11 -6.28 45.07 14.34
N ARG A 12 -7.32 44.47 14.93
CA ARG A 12 -7.18 43.66 16.14
C ARG A 12 -6.39 42.42 15.73
N ARG A 13 -5.25 42.17 16.36
CA ARG A 13 -4.53 40.89 16.27
C ARG A 13 -5.55 39.78 16.55
N LYS A 14 -5.91 38.99 15.53
CA LYS A 14 -6.78 37.80 15.68
C LYS A 14 -6.18 36.91 16.77
N ASN A 15 -7.01 36.42 17.69
CA ASN A 15 -6.58 35.45 18.70
C ASN A 15 -6.09 34.17 17.98
N ALA A 16 -5.15 33.42 18.56
CA ALA A 16 -4.57 32.23 17.92
C ALA A 16 -5.63 31.24 17.43
N LEU A 17 -6.69 31.03 18.23
CA LEU A 17 -7.85 30.21 17.86
C LEU A 17 -8.64 30.76 16.66
N GLU A 18 -8.87 32.07 16.61
CA GLU A 18 -9.57 32.72 15.48
C GLU A 18 -8.76 32.62 14.19
N LYS A 19 -7.43 32.67 14.30
CA LYS A 19 -6.53 32.45 13.16
C LYS A 19 -6.63 31.00 12.66
N ILE A 20 -6.66 30.01 13.57
CA ILE A 20 -6.80 28.59 13.20
C ILE A 20 -8.15 28.33 12.52
N LEU A 21 -9.24 28.81 13.09
CA LEU A 21 -10.59 28.66 12.50
C LEU A 21 -10.70 29.37 11.16
N SER A 22 -10.13 30.57 11.03
CA SER A 22 -10.08 31.31 9.76
C SER A 22 -9.29 30.56 8.70
N ASN A 23 -8.18 29.92 9.08
CA ASN A 23 -7.37 29.09 8.18
C ASN A 23 -8.13 27.83 7.76
N PHE A 24 -8.78 27.13 8.70
CA PHE A 24 -9.59 25.95 8.41
C PHE A 24 -10.74 26.29 7.45
N ALA A 25 -11.46 27.38 7.73
CA ALA A 25 -12.55 27.86 6.88
C ALA A 25 -12.06 28.26 5.48
N GLN A 26 -10.89 28.91 5.37
CA GLN A 26 -10.27 29.24 4.09
C GLN A 26 -9.86 27.98 3.31
N MET A 27 -9.44 26.92 3.99
CA MET A 27 -9.13 25.63 3.36
C MET A 27 -10.39 24.91 2.89
N GLY A 28 -11.53 25.15 3.56
CA GLY A 28 -12.85 24.74 3.13
C GLY A 28 -13.05 23.23 2.92
N PRO A 29 -12.51 22.32 3.77
CA PRO A 29 -12.69 20.88 3.55
C PRO A 29 -14.17 20.50 3.56
N ASN A 30 -14.56 19.57 2.69
CA ASN A 30 -15.93 19.02 2.66
C ASN A 30 -16.12 17.92 3.71
N TYR A 31 -15.06 17.18 4.01
CA TYR A 31 -15.04 16.10 4.98
C TYR A 31 -13.67 16.01 5.65
N VAL A 32 -13.63 15.30 6.76
CA VAL A 32 -12.43 15.00 7.55
C VAL A 32 -12.45 13.52 7.90
N ASN A 33 -11.29 12.88 7.96
CA ASN A 33 -11.13 11.59 8.62
C ASN A 33 -10.90 11.84 10.11
N CYS A 34 -11.66 11.15 10.96
CA CYS A 34 -11.72 11.38 12.39
C CYS A 34 -11.15 10.17 13.15
N SER A 35 -10.19 10.40 14.04
CA SER A 35 -9.69 9.40 14.97
C SER A 35 -9.82 9.91 16.39
N LEU A 36 -10.30 9.08 17.31
CA LEU A 36 -10.44 9.39 18.73
C LEU A 36 -9.11 9.17 19.43
N LEU A 37 -8.50 10.24 19.93
CA LEU A 37 -7.23 10.21 20.64
C LEU A 37 -7.39 10.11 22.17
N LYS A 38 -8.49 10.66 22.70
CA LYS A 38 -8.69 10.76 24.14
C LYS A 38 -10.16 10.78 24.50
N LEU A 39 -10.54 9.96 25.47
CA LEU A 39 -11.89 9.91 26.03
C LEU A 39 -12.19 11.13 26.91
N SER A 40 -13.47 11.34 27.23
CA SER A 40 -13.91 12.47 28.06
C SER A 40 -13.41 12.40 29.52
N ASN A 41 -13.09 11.21 30.03
CA ASN A 41 -12.47 10.98 31.34
C ASN A 41 -10.96 11.20 31.36
N GLY A 42 -10.34 11.43 30.19
CA GLY A 42 -8.92 11.68 30.04
C GLY A 42 -8.06 10.47 29.72
N GLU A 43 -8.64 9.27 29.60
CA GLU A 43 -7.95 8.08 29.11
C GLU A 43 -7.56 8.25 27.64
N GLU A 44 -6.36 7.82 27.28
CA GLU A 44 -5.92 7.79 25.88
C GLU A 44 -6.74 6.74 25.12
N ALA A 45 -7.04 7.04 23.87
CA ALA A 45 -7.72 6.17 22.92
C ALA A 45 -6.98 6.22 21.59
N ASP A 46 -7.16 5.20 20.77
CA ASP A 46 -6.70 5.20 19.38
C ASP A 46 -7.73 4.45 18.52
N GLU A 47 -8.90 5.08 18.35
CA GLU A 47 -10.02 4.48 17.63
C GLU A 47 -10.33 5.29 16.35
N ASP A 48 -10.33 4.63 15.19
CA ASP A 48 -10.70 5.25 13.93
C ASP A 48 -12.23 5.34 13.79
N LEU A 49 -12.74 6.56 13.88
CA LEU A 49 -14.16 6.87 13.74
C LEU A 49 -14.58 7.07 12.28
N ASP A 50 -13.62 7.02 11.35
CA ASP A 50 -13.80 7.20 9.91
C ASP A 50 -14.21 8.63 9.53
N ARG A 51 -14.74 8.78 8.33
CA ARG A 51 -15.12 10.04 7.73
C ARG A 51 -16.25 10.72 8.49
N ALA A 52 -16.16 12.04 8.62
CA ALA A 52 -17.25 12.92 9.00
C ALA A 52 -17.32 14.12 8.03
N PHE A 53 -18.53 14.56 7.69
CA PHE A 53 -18.74 15.70 6.82
C PHE A 53 -18.61 17.01 7.60
N VAL A 54 -17.94 18.00 7.02
CA VAL A 54 -17.82 19.34 7.60
C VAL A 54 -19.03 20.17 7.18
N PHE A 55 -19.73 20.76 8.14
CA PHE A 55 -20.87 21.60 7.84
C PHE A 55 -20.44 22.92 7.22
N LYS A 56 -21.18 23.31 6.20
CA LYS A 56 -21.07 24.55 5.45
C LYS A 56 -22.41 25.26 5.41
N HIS A 57 -22.36 26.58 5.33
CA HIS A 57 -23.51 27.44 5.02
C HIS A 57 -23.25 28.11 3.67
N GLY A 58 -23.97 27.70 2.63
CA GLY A 58 -23.51 27.89 1.26
C GLY A 58 -22.19 27.16 1.01
N GLU A 59 -21.19 27.87 0.47
CA GLU A 59 -19.85 27.31 0.17
C GLU A 59 -18.85 27.43 1.33
N GLU A 60 -19.19 28.19 2.37
CA GLU A 60 -18.27 28.49 3.48
C GLU A 60 -18.46 27.53 4.64
N VAL A 61 -17.35 27.10 5.26
CA VAL A 61 -17.39 26.29 6.48
C VAL A 61 -18.12 27.04 7.59
N LEU A 62 -19.10 26.38 8.19
CA LEU A 62 -19.88 26.93 9.28
C LEU A 62 -19.00 27.06 10.52
N VAL A 63 -18.58 28.29 10.81
CA VAL A 63 -17.83 28.64 12.03
C VAL A 63 -18.70 29.52 12.91
N GLN A 64 -19.08 29.01 14.08
CA GLN A 64 -19.83 29.74 15.09
C GLN A 64 -19.29 29.43 16.48
N ASN A 65 -19.41 30.36 17.43
CA ASN A 65 -18.99 30.16 18.83
C ASN A 65 -17.53 29.67 19.00
N LYS A 66 -16.62 30.14 18.13
CA LYS A 66 -15.21 29.70 18.09
C LYS A 66 -15.04 28.18 17.91
N ALA A 67 -15.94 27.58 17.14
CA ALA A 67 -15.97 26.18 16.78
C ALA A 67 -16.44 26.02 15.33
N PHE A 68 -16.21 24.84 14.76
CA PHE A 68 -16.84 24.38 13.52
C PHE A 68 -17.59 23.08 13.81
N TYR A 69 -18.33 22.57 12.83
CA TYR A 69 -19.25 21.45 13.03
C TYR A 69 -18.97 20.30 12.06
N ILE A 70 -19.07 19.07 12.54
CA ILE A 70 -19.02 17.87 11.71
C ILE A 70 -20.23 16.97 11.93
N SER A 71 -20.56 16.13 10.95
CA SER A 71 -21.57 15.08 11.09
C SER A 71 -21.13 14.02 12.10
N THR A 72 -22.05 13.12 12.44
CA THR A 72 -21.64 11.86 13.07
C THR A 72 -20.61 11.16 12.17
N PRO A 73 -19.46 10.72 12.70
CA PRO A 73 -18.51 9.91 11.92
C PRO A 73 -19.11 8.58 11.47
N ASP A 74 -18.76 8.12 10.27
CA ASP A 74 -19.40 6.98 9.58
C ASP A 74 -19.29 5.66 10.36
N ARG A 75 -18.24 5.47 11.18
CA ARG A 75 -17.99 4.23 11.93
C ARG A 75 -18.47 4.27 13.38
N LEU A 76 -19.12 5.35 13.81
CA LEU A 76 -19.60 5.44 15.19
C LEU A 76 -20.79 4.49 15.43
N LYS A 77 -20.53 3.32 16.03
CA LYS A 77 -21.57 2.33 16.36
C LYS A 77 -22.33 2.70 17.63
N SER A 78 -23.52 2.12 17.80
CA SER A 78 -24.38 2.30 18.99
C SER A 78 -23.67 1.95 20.30
N GLU A 79 -22.81 0.93 20.27
CA GLU A 79 -22.04 0.42 21.42
C GLU A 79 -20.91 1.40 21.83
N ASP A 80 -20.33 2.10 20.83
CA ASP A 80 -19.23 3.06 20.99
C ASP A 80 -19.71 4.46 21.45
N GLN A 81 -21.03 4.69 21.52
CA GLN A 81 -21.59 5.95 22.06
C GLN A 81 -21.19 6.21 23.52
N SER A 82 -20.81 5.14 24.26
CA SER A 82 -20.27 5.24 25.61
C SER A 82 -18.88 5.90 25.64
N LYS A 83 -18.09 5.76 24.57
CA LYS A 83 -16.74 6.31 24.43
C LYS A 83 -16.72 7.68 23.75
N PHE A 84 -17.58 7.88 22.74
CA PHE A 84 -17.73 9.15 22.03
C PHE A 84 -19.01 9.89 22.44
N THR A 85 -19.01 10.43 23.65
CA THR A 85 -20.19 11.03 24.29
C THR A 85 -20.44 12.49 23.87
N GLY A 86 -19.45 13.12 23.24
CA GLY A 86 -19.47 14.52 22.85
C GLY A 86 -19.26 15.49 24.02
N LYS A 87 -18.60 15.05 25.09
CA LYS A 87 -18.45 15.79 26.36
C LYS A 87 -17.02 16.25 26.65
N GLY A 88 -16.11 16.15 25.70
CA GLY A 88 -14.76 16.69 25.87
C GLY A 88 -13.65 15.84 25.28
N GLU A 89 -14.00 14.80 24.54
CA GLU A 89 -13.08 13.93 23.82
C GLU A 89 -12.14 14.74 22.92
N ILE A 90 -10.93 14.25 22.72
CA ILE A 90 -9.99 14.81 21.76
C ILE A 90 -10.01 13.93 20.51
N VAL A 91 -10.30 14.55 19.37
CA VAL A 91 -10.23 13.90 18.07
C VAL A 91 -9.10 14.48 17.23
N HIS A 92 -8.44 13.61 16.51
CA HIS A 92 -7.54 13.95 15.42
C HIS A 92 -8.34 14.04 14.13
N LEU A 93 -8.27 15.17 13.45
CA LEU A 93 -8.88 15.35 12.13
C LEU A 93 -7.80 15.43 11.06
N CYS A 94 -7.94 14.63 10.02
CA CYS A 94 -7.10 14.67 8.82
C CYS A 94 -7.95 15.03 7.60
N TYR A 95 -7.48 15.99 6.79
CA TYR A 95 -8.17 16.45 5.58
C TYR A 95 -7.18 16.95 4.52
N LEU A 96 -7.66 17.05 3.28
CA LEU A 96 -6.85 17.54 2.17
C LEU A 96 -7.14 19.01 1.89
N PHE A 97 -6.07 19.76 1.60
CA PHE A 97 -6.16 21.08 1.00
C PHE A 97 -5.13 21.18 -0.12
N LYS A 98 -5.60 21.42 -1.35
CA LYS A 98 -4.76 21.43 -2.57
C LYS A 98 -3.91 20.15 -2.72
N GLY A 99 -4.51 18.99 -2.43
CA GLY A 99 -3.84 17.69 -2.50
C GLY A 99 -2.89 17.39 -1.33
N ILE A 100 -2.65 18.34 -0.42
CA ILE A 100 -1.71 18.16 0.70
C ILE A 100 -2.48 17.79 1.98
N PRO A 101 -2.06 16.74 2.70
CA PRO A 101 -2.66 16.39 3.98
C PRO A 101 -2.37 17.44 5.06
N HIS A 102 -3.43 17.83 5.74
CA HIS A 102 -3.41 18.71 6.89
C HIS A 102 -4.08 18.00 8.06
N THR A 103 -3.59 18.28 9.26
CA THR A 103 -4.13 17.70 10.48
C THR A 103 -4.41 18.77 11.51
N VAL A 104 -5.45 18.55 12.31
CA VAL A 104 -5.77 19.40 13.45
C VAL A 104 -6.40 18.57 14.55
N ASP A 105 -5.91 18.74 15.78
CA ASP A 105 -6.50 18.10 16.94
C ASP A 105 -7.59 19.02 17.48
N CYS A 106 -8.74 18.46 17.81
CA CYS A 106 -9.92 19.20 18.21
C CYS A 106 -10.56 18.58 19.45
N LYS A 107 -11.04 19.44 20.35
CA LYS A 107 -11.90 19.04 21.46
C LYS A 107 -13.35 19.03 21.01
N VAL A 108 -14.04 17.93 21.28
CA VAL A 108 -15.49 17.83 21.08
C VAL A 108 -16.17 18.59 22.22
N MET A 109 -16.94 19.61 21.87
CA MET A 109 -17.55 20.53 22.82
C MET A 109 -19.00 20.16 23.17
N GLY A 110 -19.64 19.35 22.32
CA GLY A 110 -21.06 19.04 22.46
C GLY A 110 -21.65 18.54 21.15
N ARG A 111 -22.82 17.89 21.26
CA ARG A 111 -23.70 17.64 20.12
C ARG A 111 -24.72 18.77 20.03
N VAL A 112 -24.94 19.29 18.82
CA VAL A 112 -25.88 20.36 18.54
C VAL A 112 -26.92 19.85 17.55
N ARG A 113 -28.16 20.30 17.72
CA ARG A 113 -29.22 20.12 16.73
C ARG A 113 -29.50 21.46 16.07
N PHE A 114 -29.40 21.52 14.75
CA PHE A 114 -29.66 22.73 14.01
C PHE A 114 -31.17 22.99 13.93
N PRO A 115 -31.62 24.24 14.09
CA PRO A 115 -32.99 24.66 13.79
C PRO A 115 -33.38 24.36 12.34
N GLU A 116 -34.63 23.98 12.10
CA GLU A 116 -35.12 23.64 10.74
C GLU A 116 -34.91 24.76 9.72
N HIS A 117 -35.08 26.02 10.12
CA HIS A 117 -34.91 27.17 9.22
C HIS A 117 -33.46 27.41 8.74
N LEU A 118 -32.46 26.77 9.37
CA LEU A 118 -31.06 26.84 8.92
C LEU A 118 -30.70 25.68 7.99
N MET A 119 -31.57 24.69 7.80
CA MET A 119 -31.27 23.46 7.06
C MET A 119 -31.24 23.66 5.54
N ASP A 120 -31.98 24.64 5.02
CA ASP A 120 -32.12 24.84 3.58
C ASP A 120 -30.79 25.23 2.91
N ASP A 121 -29.99 26.05 3.63
CA ASP A 121 -28.71 26.60 3.17
C ASP A 121 -27.49 25.84 3.73
N MET A 122 -27.70 24.73 4.44
CA MET A 122 -26.61 23.92 4.98
C MET A 122 -26.25 22.72 4.12
N ALA A 123 -24.96 22.43 4.07
CA ALA A 123 -24.39 21.20 3.53
C ALA A 123 -23.45 20.55 4.56
N PRO A 124 -23.63 19.29 4.97
CA PRO A 124 -24.73 18.40 4.59
C PRO A 124 -26.05 18.78 5.27
N ARG A 125 -27.19 18.38 4.69
CA ARG A 125 -28.54 18.58 5.26
C ARG A 125 -28.86 17.58 6.36
N ILE A 126 -28.03 17.55 7.41
CA ILE A 126 -28.17 16.65 8.56
C ILE A 126 -28.51 17.49 9.82
N PRO A 127 -29.59 17.17 10.55
CA PRO A 127 -30.09 18.04 11.62
C PRO A 127 -29.21 18.04 12.88
N SER A 128 -28.25 17.11 13.00
CA SER A 128 -27.39 16.99 14.18
C SER A 128 -25.92 16.98 13.82
N ALA A 129 -25.10 17.63 14.64
CA ALA A 129 -23.67 17.75 14.45
C ALA A 129 -22.90 17.70 15.77
N TYR A 130 -21.60 17.39 15.69
CA TYR A 130 -20.66 17.60 16.77
C TYR A 130 -19.95 18.95 16.59
N MET A 131 -19.92 19.74 17.67
CA MET A 131 -19.24 21.03 17.72
C MET A 131 -17.79 20.82 18.15
N LEU A 132 -16.84 21.30 17.35
CA LEU A 132 -15.42 21.06 17.53
C LEU A 132 -14.65 22.35 17.70
N ARG A 133 -13.77 22.35 18.71
CA ARG A 133 -12.86 23.46 18.98
C ARG A 133 -11.42 22.98 18.80
N PRO A 134 -10.63 23.59 17.88
CA PRO A 134 -9.22 23.29 17.75
C PRO A 134 -8.47 23.48 19.07
N VAL A 135 -7.65 22.48 19.44
CA VAL A 135 -6.74 22.54 20.60
C VAL A 135 -5.29 22.77 20.20
N GLY A 136 -4.96 22.59 18.92
CA GLY A 136 -3.64 22.86 18.35
C GLY A 136 -3.71 23.61 17.02
N ASN A 137 -2.55 24.00 16.51
CA ASN A 137 -2.44 24.57 15.17
C ASN A 137 -2.76 23.53 14.10
N ILE A 138 -3.27 23.98 12.94
CA ILE A 138 -3.31 23.15 11.74
C ILE A 138 -1.87 22.83 11.35
N ARG A 139 -1.54 21.55 11.34
CA ARG A 139 -0.24 21.03 10.93
C ARG A 139 -0.36 20.55 9.50
N LYS A 140 0.31 21.24 8.59
CA LYS A 140 0.59 20.71 7.26
C LYS A 140 1.48 19.50 7.43
N GLN A 141 1.06 18.32 6.99
CA GLN A 141 1.90 17.13 6.98
C GLN A 141 2.85 17.15 5.77
N GLU A 142 3.59 18.25 5.63
CA GLU A 142 4.59 18.49 4.58
C GLU A 142 5.99 18.48 5.21
N LYS A 143 6.31 17.40 5.93
CA LYS A 143 7.72 17.02 6.19
C LYS A 143 8.13 15.79 5.40
N ARG A 144 7.19 15.21 4.64
CA ARG A 144 7.42 14.00 3.86
C ARG A 144 7.58 14.40 2.41
N GLN A 145 8.63 13.88 1.77
CA GLN A 145 8.87 14.04 0.34
C GLN A 145 7.71 13.44 -0.48
N PHE A 146 7.07 12.38 0.05
CA PHE A 146 5.98 11.66 -0.60
C PHE A 146 4.78 11.45 0.33
N LEU A 147 3.60 11.41 -0.27
CA LEU A 147 2.37 10.98 0.38
C LEU A 147 2.46 9.51 0.80
N ARG A 148 1.95 9.17 1.98
CA ARG A 148 1.83 7.77 2.43
C ARG A 148 0.38 7.31 2.39
N TYR A 149 0.18 6.05 2.01
CA TYR A 149 -1.11 5.39 1.98
C TYR A 149 -1.14 4.25 3.00
N SER A 150 -2.09 4.33 3.93
CA SER A 150 -2.27 3.41 5.04
C SER A 150 -2.99 2.14 4.58
N HIS A 151 -2.36 0.99 4.81
CA HIS A 151 -2.98 -0.34 4.68
C HIS A 151 -3.84 -0.68 5.88
N LYS A 152 -3.54 -0.08 7.04
CA LYS A 152 -4.33 -0.22 8.26
C LYS A 152 -5.39 0.87 8.37
N VAL A 153 -6.50 0.53 9.02
CA VAL A 153 -7.52 1.52 9.42
C VAL A 153 -7.02 2.22 10.69
N GLY A 154 -7.02 3.55 10.75
CA GLY A 154 -6.61 4.32 11.94
C GLY A 154 -5.25 5.01 11.90
N GLY A 155 -4.49 4.96 10.81
CA GLY A 155 -3.20 5.65 10.71
C GLY A 155 -3.32 7.19 10.80
N SER A 156 -2.84 7.78 11.89
CA SER A 156 -2.88 9.24 12.08
C SER A 156 -2.22 10.01 10.92
N GLY A 157 -3.03 10.81 10.20
CA GLY A 157 -2.59 11.69 9.12
C GLY A 157 -2.25 11.03 7.77
N GLN A 158 -2.42 9.72 7.63
CA GLN A 158 -2.16 9.00 6.38
C GLN A 158 -3.42 8.93 5.51
N ARG A 159 -3.28 8.87 4.18
CA ARG A 159 -4.46 8.60 3.34
C ARG A 159 -4.81 7.13 3.49
N ARG A 160 -6.07 6.80 3.77
CA ARG A 160 -6.49 5.40 3.68
C ARG A 160 -6.26 4.94 2.25
N VAL A 161 -5.66 3.76 2.12
CA VAL A 161 -5.78 3.01 0.88
C VAL A 161 -7.24 2.61 0.78
N TYR A 162 -7.93 3.08 -0.26
CA TYR A 162 -9.19 2.41 -0.60
C TYR A 162 -8.86 0.96 -0.97
N SER A 163 -9.72 0.00 -0.64
CA SER A 163 -9.51 -1.45 -0.82
C SER A 163 -9.15 -1.92 -2.25
N GLN A 164 -9.01 -1.01 -3.20
CA GLN A 164 -8.71 -1.17 -4.61
C GLN A 164 -7.26 -1.55 -4.88
N ILE A 165 -6.30 -1.17 -4.03
CA ILE A 165 -4.89 -1.56 -4.21
C ILE A 165 -4.36 -2.02 -2.86
N LEU A 166 -4.19 -3.33 -2.66
CA LEU A 166 -3.49 -3.86 -1.50
C LEU A 166 -2.20 -4.55 -1.95
N PHE A 167 -1.40 -5.02 -1.00
CA PHE A 167 -0.16 -5.75 -1.25
C PHE A 167 -0.07 -6.87 -0.24
N ASP A 168 0.27 -8.06 -0.72
CA ASP A 168 0.98 -9.01 0.12
C ASP A 168 2.47 -8.69 0.01
N LEU A 169 3.16 -8.62 1.14
CA LEU A 169 4.59 -8.29 1.20
C LEU A 169 5.35 -9.47 1.79
N PHE A 170 6.37 -9.90 1.07
CA PHE A 170 7.35 -10.86 1.53
C PHE A 170 8.73 -10.18 1.59
N VAL A 171 9.44 -10.39 2.70
CA VAL A 171 10.75 -9.82 2.95
C VAL A 171 11.76 -10.94 3.01
N THR A 172 12.74 -10.89 2.12
CA THR A 172 13.83 -11.87 2.05
C THR A 172 15.13 -11.20 2.46
N LYS A 173 15.79 -11.75 3.47
CA LYS A 173 17.13 -11.37 3.91
C LYS A 173 18.13 -11.68 2.79
N THR A 174 19.13 -10.83 2.64
CA THR A 174 20.24 -11.05 1.70
C THR A 174 21.57 -11.15 2.44
N ASP A 175 22.60 -11.62 1.76
CA ASP A 175 23.98 -11.65 2.26
C ASP A 175 24.67 -10.27 2.24
N ILE A 176 24.04 -9.26 1.63
CA ILE A 176 24.59 -7.92 1.52
C ILE A 176 24.38 -7.14 2.82
N THR A 177 25.49 -6.66 3.38
CA THR A 177 25.51 -5.71 4.50
C THR A 177 25.92 -4.33 3.99
N PHE A 178 25.10 -3.32 4.23
CA PHE A 178 25.41 -1.95 3.88
C PHE A 178 26.45 -1.35 4.82
N PRO A 179 27.32 -0.47 4.31
CA PRO A 179 28.32 0.18 5.15
C PRO A 179 27.64 1.12 6.16
N ASP A 180 28.25 1.22 7.34
CA ASP A 180 27.83 2.16 8.40
C ASP A 180 28.17 3.60 8.03
N GLU A 181 29.29 3.80 7.31
CA GLU A 181 29.78 5.10 6.86
C GLU A 181 29.97 5.14 5.34
N GLY A 182 29.69 6.30 4.75
CA GLY A 182 29.89 6.56 3.33
C GLY A 182 28.67 6.26 2.45
N PRO A 183 28.80 6.49 1.12
CA PRO A 183 27.70 6.28 0.19
C PRO A 183 27.45 4.80 -0.06
N LEU A 184 26.18 4.45 -0.29
CA LEU A 184 25.83 3.11 -0.77
C LEU A 184 26.41 2.87 -2.17
N PRO A 185 26.80 1.63 -2.51
CA PRO A 185 27.35 1.32 -3.83
C PRO A 185 26.32 1.61 -4.93
N PRO A 186 26.69 2.19 -6.08
CA PRO A 186 25.72 2.55 -7.12
C PRO A 186 25.12 1.34 -7.84
N LYS A 187 25.77 0.17 -7.75
CA LYS A 187 25.35 -1.09 -8.35
C LYS A 187 25.60 -2.23 -7.37
N LEU A 188 24.70 -3.20 -7.37
CA LEU A 188 24.88 -4.49 -6.69
C LEU A 188 24.78 -5.60 -7.73
N ALA A 189 25.58 -6.64 -7.54
CA ALA A 189 25.60 -7.87 -8.32
C ALA A 189 25.89 -9.03 -7.37
N ASP A 190 25.70 -10.27 -7.84
CA ASP A 190 25.99 -11.49 -7.09
C ASP A 190 25.28 -11.55 -5.71
N LEU A 191 24.05 -11.01 -5.67
CA LEU A 191 23.21 -11.01 -4.47
C LEU A 191 22.70 -12.41 -4.19
N HIS A 192 22.93 -12.90 -2.98
CA HIS A 192 22.36 -14.18 -2.52
C HIS A 192 21.24 -13.95 -1.52
N THR A 193 20.08 -14.53 -1.81
CA THR A 193 18.92 -14.53 -0.92
C THR A 193 19.05 -15.64 0.12
N ILE A 194 18.64 -15.35 1.34
CA ILE A 194 18.57 -16.31 2.44
C ILE A 194 17.09 -16.55 2.67
N ALA A 195 16.55 -17.64 2.14
CA ALA A 195 15.14 -17.95 2.23
C ALA A 195 14.66 -18.15 3.67
N PHE A 196 13.39 -17.82 3.93
CA PHE A 196 12.70 -18.17 5.16
C PHE A 196 12.14 -19.60 5.08
N SER A 197 11.59 -19.98 3.93
CA SER A 197 11.06 -21.31 3.67
C SER A 197 11.24 -21.66 2.20
N ASP A 198 11.94 -22.76 1.91
CA ASP A 198 12.17 -23.27 0.55
C ASP A 198 11.27 -24.46 0.19
N GLU A 199 10.38 -24.87 1.09
CA GLU A 199 9.64 -26.11 0.93
C GLU A 199 8.46 -25.93 -0.03
N ILE A 200 8.68 -26.39 -1.27
CA ILE A 200 7.60 -26.92 -2.09
C ILE A 200 7.46 -28.39 -1.70
N GLU A 201 6.28 -28.81 -1.27
CA GLU A 201 5.95 -30.21 -0.99
C GLU A 201 5.81 -31.02 -2.29
N LEU A 202 6.87 -31.03 -3.11
CA LEU A 202 6.99 -31.83 -4.32
C LEU A 202 8.39 -32.43 -4.34
N ASP A 203 8.53 -33.65 -3.85
CA ASP A 203 9.78 -34.41 -3.95
C ASP A 203 9.98 -34.88 -5.41
N GLU A 204 10.99 -34.33 -6.09
CA GLU A 204 11.39 -34.67 -7.48
C GLU A 204 10.21 -34.75 -8.48
N PRO A 205 9.36 -33.71 -8.61
CA PRO A 205 8.15 -33.78 -9.40
C PRO A 205 8.46 -33.92 -10.90
N THR A 206 7.70 -34.76 -11.61
CA THR A 206 7.76 -34.76 -13.07
C THR A 206 7.14 -33.49 -13.63
N PRO A 207 7.47 -33.07 -14.87
CA PRO A 207 6.81 -31.94 -15.51
C PRO A 207 5.28 -32.04 -15.54
N ALA A 208 4.73 -33.26 -15.61
CA ALA A 208 3.29 -33.47 -15.55
C ALA A 208 2.71 -33.22 -14.15
N ASP A 209 3.44 -33.62 -13.09
CA ASP A 209 3.05 -33.37 -11.70
C ASP A 209 3.02 -31.87 -11.41
N VAL A 210 4.01 -31.11 -11.91
CA VAL A 210 4.05 -29.65 -11.77
C VAL A 210 2.88 -28.97 -12.48
N VAL A 211 2.52 -29.42 -13.70
CA VAL A 211 1.34 -28.90 -14.42
C VAL A 211 0.06 -29.22 -13.65
N ASN A 212 -0.07 -30.42 -13.10
CA ASN A 212 -1.22 -30.82 -12.31
C ASN A 212 -1.33 -30.01 -11.01
N PHE A 213 -0.21 -29.82 -10.31
CA PHE A 213 -0.12 -28.95 -9.14
C PHE A 213 -0.59 -27.53 -9.48
N MET A 214 0.00 -26.90 -10.51
CA MET A 214 -0.37 -25.55 -10.93
C MET A 214 -1.87 -25.45 -11.28
N LYS A 215 -2.40 -26.39 -12.08
CA LYS A 215 -3.84 -26.40 -12.44
C LYS A 215 -4.72 -26.51 -11.20
N ASN A 216 -4.39 -27.40 -10.26
CA ASN A 216 -5.14 -27.56 -9.02
C ASN A 216 -5.08 -26.29 -8.15
N SER A 217 -3.89 -25.72 -7.98
CA SER A 217 -3.64 -24.49 -7.24
C SER A 217 -4.45 -23.32 -7.78
N ILE A 218 -4.51 -23.16 -9.11
CA ILE A 218 -5.31 -22.12 -9.77
C ILE A 218 -6.81 -22.40 -9.68
N ARG A 219 -7.27 -23.66 -9.75
CA ARG A 219 -8.70 -24.01 -9.63
C ARG A 219 -9.31 -23.60 -8.28
N LEU A 220 -8.50 -23.60 -7.21
CA LEU A 220 -8.92 -23.16 -5.88
C LEU A 220 -9.26 -21.67 -5.83
N ASN A 221 -8.74 -20.86 -6.76
CA ASN A 221 -9.04 -19.45 -6.81
C ASN A 221 -10.47 -19.16 -7.32
N PRO A 222 -11.06 -18.01 -6.93
CA PRO A 222 -12.24 -17.46 -7.58
C PRO A 222 -12.06 -17.37 -9.09
N ARG A 223 -13.16 -17.51 -9.85
CA ARG A 223 -13.12 -17.64 -11.32
C ARG A 223 -12.36 -16.50 -12.01
N GLU A 224 -12.54 -15.29 -11.51
CA GLU A 224 -11.89 -14.06 -11.97
C GLU A 224 -10.37 -14.00 -11.67
N SER A 225 -9.86 -14.87 -10.80
CA SER A 225 -8.46 -14.97 -10.41
C SER A 225 -7.79 -16.26 -10.90
N ARG A 226 -8.44 -17.00 -11.83
CA ARG A 226 -7.90 -18.22 -12.43
C ARG A 226 -6.95 -17.93 -13.61
N VAL A 227 -5.92 -17.14 -13.33
CA VAL A 227 -4.98 -16.62 -14.34
C VAL A 227 -3.54 -16.92 -13.96
N VAL A 228 -2.67 -16.94 -14.97
CA VAL A 228 -1.22 -16.84 -14.83
C VAL A 228 -0.77 -15.48 -15.36
N PHE A 229 0.25 -14.88 -14.76
CA PHE A 229 0.92 -13.69 -15.27
C PHE A 229 2.13 -14.11 -16.08
N VAL A 230 2.25 -13.55 -17.29
CA VAL A 230 3.23 -14.01 -18.26
C VAL A 230 4.39 -13.02 -18.32
N GLY A 231 5.55 -13.44 -17.82
CA GLY A 231 6.83 -12.75 -17.98
C GLY A 231 7.63 -13.33 -19.14
N LYS A 232 8.31 -12.48 -19.92
CA LYS A 232 9.21 -12.89 -21.00
C LYS A 232 10.61 -12.31 -20.78
N PRO A 233 11.64 -13.13 -20.53
CA PRO A 233 13.03 -12.68 -20.60
C PRO A 233 13.36 -12.21 -22.02
N PHE A 234 13.78 -10.95 -22.16
CA PHE A 234 14.08 -10.32 -23.45
C PHE A 234 15.43 -9.62 -23.39
N MET A 235 16.29 -9.94 -24.35
CA MET A 235 17.57 -9.25 -24.53
C MET A 235 17.35 -7.95 -25.31
N GLU A 236 17.64 -6.81 -24.69
CA GLU A 236 17.55 -5.51 -25.37
C GLU A 236 18.79 -5.29 -26.25
N ASP A 237 18.60 -5.27 -27.58
CA ASP A 237 19.67 -5.15 -28.58
C ASP A 237 20.64 -3.97 -28.34
N ARG A 238 20.15 -2.86 -27.78
CA ARG A 238 20.94 -1.64 -27.61
C ARG A 238 21.89 -1.73 -26.41
N THR A 239 21.47 -2.39 -25.34
CA THR A 239 22.20 -2.42 -24.07
C THR A 239 22.85 -3.77 -23.81
N ASN A 240 22.46 -4.81 -24.57
CA ASN A 240 22.78 -6.21 -24.31
C ASN A 240 22.45 -6.63 -22.87
N LYS A 241 21.43 -6.01 -22.28
CA LYS A 241 20.88 -6.38 -20.97
C LYS A 241 19.62 -7.19 -21.20
N VAL A 242 19.42 -8.19 -20.36
CA VAL A 242 18.16 -8.92 -20.31
C VAL A 242 17.21 -8.23 -19.34
N ALA A 243 15.98 -8.00 -19.78
CA ALA A 243 14.88 -7.53 -18.96
C ALA A 243 13.77 -8.58 -18.93
N LEU A 244 13.04 -8.67 -17.82
CA LEU A 244 11.79 -9.43 -17.75
C LEU A 244 10.65 -8.51 -18.20
N LEU A 245 10.11 -8.74 -19.40
CA LEU A 245 8.95 -8.04 -19.91
C LEU A 245 7.68 -8.63 -19.31
N ASP A 246 6.80 -7.79 -18.77
CA ASP A 246 5.47 -8.19 -18.34
C ASP A 246 4.51 -8.15 -19.53
N LEU A 247 3.91 -9.28 -19.89
CA LEU A 247 2.91 -9.39 -20.95
C LEU A 247 1.47 -9.30 -20.42
N GLY A 248 1.29 -9.31 -19.10
CA GLY A 248 0.02 -9.26 -18.40
C GLY A 248 -0.53 -10.64 -18.02
N SER A 249 -1.74 -10.64 -17.45
CA SER A 249 -2.44 -11.85 -17.02
C SER A 249 -3.14 -12.57 -18.17
N SER A 250 -3.12 -13.90 -18.13
CA SER A 250 -3.71 -14.78 -19.12
C SER A 250 -4.50 -15.92 -18.48
N ASP A 251 -5.64 -16.24 -19.07
CA ASP A 251 -6.47 -17.37 -18.65
C ASP A 251 -5.77 -18.70 -18.96
N VAL A 252 -5.74 -19.59 -17.97
CA VAL A 252 -5.34 -20.98 -18.18
C VAL A 252 -6.53 -21.75 -18.76
N LEU A 253 -6.33 -22.35 -19.93
CA LEU A 253 -7.36 -23.08 -20.65
C LEU A 253 -7.36 -24.55 -20.25
N GLY A 254 -8.55 -25.17 -20.31
CA GLY A 254 -8.69 -26.60 -20.04
C GLY A 254 -8.41 -26.97 -18.59
N LEU A 255 -8.58 -26.02 -17.65
CA LEU A 255 -8.44 -26.29 -16.22
C LEU A 255 -9.27 -27.51 -15.80
N GLU A 256 -10.47 -27.74 -16.35
CA GLU A 256 -11.31 -28.89 -15.99
C GLU A 256 -10.85 -30.24 -16.60
N THR A 257 -9.83 -30.25 -17.47
CA THR A 257 -9.36 -31.50 -18.08
C THR A 257 -8.32 -32.19 -17.19
N SER A 258 -8.53 -33.47 -16.92
CA SER A 258 -7.65 -34.32 -16.08
C SER A 258 -6.57 -35.03 -16.91
N LYS A 259 -6.13 -34.43 -18.03
CA LYS A 259 -5.03 -35.00 -18.81
C LYS A 259 -3.72 -34.71 -18.09
N GLU A 260 -3.03 -35.78 -17.69
CA GLU A 260 -1.64 -35.75 -17.25
C GLU A 260 -0.78 -35.47 -18.48
N ASP A 261 -0.37 -34.22 -18.64
CA ASP A 261 0.50 -33.76 -19.72
C ASP A 261 1.45 -32.70 -19.16
N SER A 262 2.69 -32.73 -19.64
CA SER A 262 3.69 -31.67 -19.43
C SER A 262 3.32 -30.36 -20.14
N GLN A 263 2.32 -30.41 -21.02
CA GLN A 263 1.84 -29.27 -21.79
C GLN A 263 0.49 -28.77 -21.31
N PHE A 264 0.32 -27.45 -21.41
CA PHE A 264 -0.96 -26.80 -21.16
C PHE A 264 -1.13 -25.57 -22.07
N TYR A 265 -2.33 -25.01 -22.03
CA TYR A 265 -2.71 -23.92 -22.92
C TYR A 265 -3.06 -22.70 -22.10
N ILE A 266 -2.58 -21.54 -22.54
CA ILE A 266 -2.96 -20.24 -22.02
C ILE A 266 -3.53 -19.39 -23.15
N ARG A 267 -4.39 -18.42 -22.86
CA ARG A 267 -4.77 -17.42 -23.86
C ARG A 267 -3.55 -16.57 -24.24
N LYS A 268 -3.61 -15.90 -25.38
CA LYS A 268 -2.61 -14.87 -25.68
C LYS A 268 -2.71 -13.75 -24.63
N PRO A 269 -1.59 -13.37 -23.99
CA PRO A 269 -1.62 -12.32 -22.99
C PRO A 269 -1.95 -10.96 -23.62
N PRO A 270 -2.50 -9.99 -22.87
CA PRO A 270 -3.02 -8.74 -23.40
C PRO A 270 -2.01 -7.91 -24.20
N LEU A 271 -0.75 -7.95 -23.81
CA LEU A 271 0.33 -7.21 -24.47
C LEU A 271 1.02 -8.01 -25.58
N PHE A 272 0.54 -9.21 -25.91
CA PHE A 272 1.09 -10.00 -27.01
C PHE A 272 0.96 -9.25 -28.35
N SER A 273 2.09 -9.10 -29.04
CA SER A 273 2.13 -8.58 -30.41
C SER A 273 2.27 -9.70 -31.44
N ALA A 274 1.53 -9.59 -32.55
CA ALA A 274 1.70 -10.47 -33.70
C ALA A 274 2.89 -10.07 -34.59
N ASP A 275 3.44 -8.86 -34.42
CA ASP A 275 4.64 -8.43 -35.12
C ASP A 275 5.88 -9.05 -34.47
N LYS A 276 6.58 -9.92 -35.20
CA LYS A 276 7.78 -10.61 -34.72
C LYS A 276 8.95 -9.69 -34.36
N LYS A 277 8.91 -8.42 -34.77
CA LYS A 277 9.91 -7.42 -34.38
C LYS A 277 9.61 -6.76 -33.04
N ASP A 278 8.38 -6.91 -32.55
CA ASP A 278 7.99 -6.36 -31.27
C ASP A 278 8.57 -7.22 -30.13
N PRO A 279 9.20 -6.62 -29.11
CA PRO A 279 9.73 -7.35 -27.95
C PRO A 279 8.69 -8.23 -27.25
N THR A 280 7.41 -7.83 -27.30
CA THR A 280 6.27 -8.52 -26.69
C THR A 280 5.69 -9.66 -27.53
N SER A 281 6.18 -9.85 -28.76
CA SER A 281 5.84 -11.04 -29.54
C SER A 281 6.42 -12.30 -28.90
N LEU A 282 5.82 -13.45 -29.16
CA LEU A 282 6.36 -14.74 -28.74
C LEU A 282 6.66 -15.59 -29.97
N ALA A 283 7.68 -16.43 -29.87
CA ALA A 283 8.05 -17.45 -30.86
C ALA A 283 8.12 -18.84 -30.22
N ASN A 284 8.17 -19.88 -31.04
CA ASN A 284 8.44 -21.22 -30.53
C ASN A 284 9.86 -21.26 -29.94
N ALA A 285 10.02 -21.99 -28.83
CA ALA A 285 11.21 -22.04 -28.00
C ALA A 285 11.52 -20.76 -27.19
N ASP A 286 10.63 -19.76 -27.18
CA ASP A 286 10.77 -18.65 -26.24
C ASP A 286 10.50 -19.15 -24.81
N GLU A 287 11.39 -18.80 -23.89
CA GLU A 287 11.20 -19.00 -22.46
C GLU A 287 10.20 -17.98 -21.91
N VAL A 288 9.33 -18.44 -21.02
CA VAL A 288 8.36 -17.63 -20.30
C VAL A 288 8.35 -18.02 -18.83
N VAL A 289 8.21 -17.01 -17.98
CA VAL A 289 8.01 -17.16 -16.54
C VAL A 289 6.53 -16.98 -16.29
N LEU A 290 5.87 -18.01 -15.77
CA LEU A 290 4.44 -18.00 -15.51
C LEU A 290 4.21 -17.88 -14.00
N SER A 291 3.91 -16.68 -13.55
CA SER A 291 3.64 -16.41 -12.14
C SER A 291 2.17 -16.65 -11.81
N PHE A 292 1.87 -17.32 -10.72
CA PHE A 292 0.50 -17.54 -10.26
C PHE A 292 0.44 -17.57 -8.74
N HIS A 293 -0.79 -17.55 -8.22
CA HIS A 293 -1.02 -17.63 -6.78
C HIS A 293 -2.11 -18.64 -6.50
N THR A 294 -2.14 -19.14 -5.27
CA THR A 294 -3.23 -19.96 -4.77
C THR A 294 -3.72 -19.44 -3.44
N ARG A 295 -5.03 -19.54 -3.24
CA ARG A 295 -5.67 -19.23 -1.98
C ARG A 295 -6.69 -20.31 -1.67
N VAL A 296 -6.32 -21.21 -0.77
CA VAL A 296 -7.16 -22.36 -0.37
C VAL A 296 -8.39 -21.89 0.43
N SER A 297 -8.23 -20.87 1.28
CA SER A 297 -9.31 -20.30 2.10
C SER A 297 -9.12 -18.80 2.34
N SER A 298 -10.13 -18.15 2.93
CA SER A 298 -10.01 -16.75 3.35
C SER A 298 -8.92 -16.53 4.41
N ASP A 299 -8.67 -17.54 5.23
CA ASP A 299 -7.90 -17.44 6.47
C ASP A 299 -6.46 -17.95 6.30
N THR A 300 -6.19 -18.67 5.21
CA THR A 300 -4.84 -19.08 4.82
C THR A 300 -4.14 -17.97 4.04
N PRO A 301 -2.85 -17.70 4.31
CA PRO A 301 -2.04 -16.79 3.50
C PRO A 301 -2.09 -17.16 2.02
N THR A 302 -2.04 -16.16 1.14
CA THR A 302 -1.88 -16.41 -0.30
C THR A 302 -0.48 -16.97 -0.53
N GLU A 303 -0.37 -18.06 -1.27
CA GLU A 303 0.93 -18.56 -1.72
C GLU A 303 1.16 -18.15 -3.17
N TYR A 304 2.42 -17.85 -3.49
CA TYR A 304 2.84 -17.34 -4.79
C TYR A 304 3.89 -18.25 -5.39
N TYR A 305 3.79 -18.47 -6.70
CA TYR A 305 4.62 -19.41 -7.43
C TYR A 305 5.05 -18.82 -8.77
N ASP A 306 6.27 -19.16 -9.19
CA ASP A 306 6.78 -18.97 -10.54
C ASP A 306 6.99 -20.35 -11.19
N LEU A 307 6.47 -20.53 -12.40
CA LEU A 307 6.65 -21.72 -13.21
C LEU A 307 7.44 -21.36 -14.46
N ILE A 308 8.61 -21.97 -14.63
CA ILE A 308 9.43 -21.79 -15.82
C ILE A 308 8.89 -22.69 -16.93
N SER A 309 8.70 -22.11 -18.12
CA SER A 309 8.09 -22.80 -19.25
C SER A 309 8.63 -22.31 -20.58
N GLU A 310 8.43 -23.11 -21.61
CA GLU A 310 8.80 -22.83 -22.99
C GLU A 310 7.55 -22.82 -23.88
N VAL A 311 7.47 -21.85 -24.79
CA VAL A 311 6.43 -21.79 -25.81
C VAL A 311 6.68 -22.86 -26.87
N THR A 312 5.77 -23.83 -27.00
CA THR A 312 5.90 -24.91 -27.99
C THR A 312 5.13 -24.63 -29.28
N ARG A 313 3.99 -23.94 -29.16
CA ARG A 313 3.14 -23.62 -30.31
C ARG A 313 2.32 -22.36 -30.07
N ILE A 314 2.23 -21.52 -31.09
CA ILE A 314 1.37 -20.33 -31.10
C ILE A 314 0.16 -20.60 -31.99
N GLY A 315 -1.02 -20.62 -31.38
CA GLY A 315 -2.31 -20.74 -32.04
C GLY A 315 -2.89 -19.38 -32.46
N MET A 316 -4.13 -19.40 -32.95
CA MET A 316 -4.84 -18.17 -33.31
C MET A 316 -5.21 -17.33 -32.07
N GLU A 317 -5.73 -17.98 -31.02
CA GLU A 317 -6.18 -17.31 -29.78
C GLU A 317 -5.40 -17.75 -28.52
N ASN A 318 -4.66 -18.86 -28.60
CA ASN A 318 -3.98 -19.46 -27.47
C ASN A 318 -2.51 -19.77 -27.78
N ILE A 319 -1.76 -20.04 -26.72
CA ILE A 319 -0.36 -20.46 -26.74
C ILE A 319 -0.29 -21.79 -26.01
N THR A 320 0.43 -22.74 -26.58
CA THR A 320 0.79 -24.00 -25.93
C THR A 320 2.15 -23.81 -25.27
N VAL A 321 2.21 -24.10 -23.99
CA VAL A 321 3.42 -24.00 -23.17
C VAL A 321 3.75 -25.37 -22.58
N ARG A 322 5.02 -25.60 -22.36
CA ARG A 322 5.56 -26.82 -21.76
C ARG A 322 6.53 -26.42 -20.65
N THR A 323 6.40 -27.05 -19.49
CA THR A 323 7.38 -26.85 -18.41
C THR A 323 8.49 -27.89 -18.47
N ASN A 324 9.68 -27.52 -18.01
CA ASN A 324 10.80 -28.41 -17.71
C ASN A 324 10.68 -29.07 -16.31
N GLY A 325 9.64 -28.72 -15.54
CA GLY A 325 9.45 -29.15 -14.15
C GLY A 325 9.96 -28.16 -13.11
N GLU A 326 10.54 -27.03 -13.52
CA GLU A 326 11.07 -26.03 -12.60
C GLU A 326 9.96 -25.08 -12.11
N ILE A 327 9.64 -25.21 -10.83
CA ILE A 327 8.67 -24.39 -10.11
C ILE A 327 9.32 -23.83 -8.85
N ARG A 328 9.01 -22.58 -8.51
CA ARG A 328 9.52 -21.88 -7.34
C ARG A 328 8.38 -21.28 -6.54
N LYS A 329 8.45 -21.38 -5.22
CA LYS A 329 7.52 -20.74 -4.28
C LYS A 329 8.17 -19.44 -3.79
N GLU A 330 7.35 -18.44 -3.48
CA GLU A 330 7.82 -17.26 -2.74
C GLU A 330 8.36 -17.71 -1.38
N ALA A 331 9.66 -17.47 -1.19
CA ALA A 331 10.44 -18.00 -0.08
C ALA A 331 10.72 -16.96 1.03
N GLY A 332 10.32 -15.70 0.83
CA GLY A 332 10.47 -14.64 1.82
C GLY A 332 9.57 -14.81 3.05
N TYR A 333 9.84 -14.05 4.09
CA TYR A 333 8.98 -13.99 5.27
C TYR A 333 7.79 -13.06 5.01
N SER A 334 6.56 -13.55 5.19
CA SER A 334 5.35 -12.73 5.03
C SER A 334 5.22 -11.72 6.17
N VAL A 335 5.13 -10.43 5.84
CA VAL A 335 5.00 -9.34 6.82
C VAL A 335 3.73 -8.54 6.61
N GLU A 336 3.20 -7.97 7.70
CA GLU A 336 2.08 -7.05 7.61
C GLU A 336 2.58 -5.65 7.19
N LEU A 337 2.09 -5.18 6.05
CA LEU A 337 2.35 -3.82 5.58
C LEU A 337 1.42 -2.85 6.31
N ALA A 338 1.97 -1.93 7.10
CA ALA A 338 1.19 -0.90 7.78
C ALA A 338 0.83 0.25 6.83
N ASP A 339 1.82 0.71 6.03
CA ASP A 339 1.62 1.75 5.03
C ASP A 339 2.73 1.73 3.95
N PHE A 340 2.49 2.40 2.82
CA PHE A 340 3.51 2.59 1.79
C PHE A 340 3.53 4.01 1.20
N SER A 341 4.60 4.32 0.49
CA SER A 341 4.79 5.54 -0.29
C SER A 341 5.60 5.25 -1.54
N ILE A 342 5.89 6.28 -2.32
CA ILE A 342 6.72 6.13 -3.52
C ILE A 342 8.17 5.67 -3.21
N GLY A 343 8.70 6.03 -2.04
CA GLY A 343 10.11 5.82 -1.69
C GLY A 343 10.36 4.84 -0.54
N GLY A 344 9.32 4.19 -0.02
CA GLY A 344 9.47 3.30 1.12
C GLY A 344 8.16 2.92 1.80
N ILE A 345 8.28 2.08 2.81
CA ILE A 345 7.16 1.44 3.50
C ILE A 345 7.29 1.53 5.02
N LYS A 346 6.19 1.23 5.70
CA LYS A 346 6.17 0.87 7.11
C LYS A 346 5.59 -0.53 7.21
N MET A 347 6.28 -1.42 7.91
CA MET A 347 5.78 -2.77 8.23
C MET A 347 5.78 -2.96 9.74
N ASP A 348 4.88 -3.80 10.21
CA ASP A 348 4.85 -4.19 11.61
C ASP A 348 5.93 -5.22 11.90
N SER A 349 6.44 -5.18 13.13
CA SER A 349 7.36 -6.17 13.63
C SER A 349 6.59 -7.39 14.12
N SER A 350 7.21 -8.56 13.97
CA SER A 350 6.74 -9.80 14.59
C SER A 350 7.93 -10.55 15.16
N ARG A 351 7.67 -11.37 16.18
CA ARG A 351 8.70 -12.25 16.75
C ARG A 351 9.33 -13.15 15.68
N GLY A 352 8.51 -13.75 14.81
CA GLY A 352 9.02 -14.64 13.75
C GLY A 352 9.89 -13.91 12.72
N PHE A 353 9.60 -12.64 12.42
CA PHE A 353 10.48 -11.84 11.56
C PHE A 353 11.83 -11.55 12.23
N LEU A 354 11.82 -11.22 13.53
CA LEU A 354 13.05 -11.01 14.29
C LEU A 354 13.89 -12.29 14.38
N GLU A 355 13.27 -13.44 14.68
CA GLU A 355 13.95 -14.74 14.71
C GLU A 355 14.54 -15.10 13.34
N TYR A 356 13.82 -14.84 12.25
CA TYR A 356 14.32 -15.08 10.90
C TYR A 356 15.55 -14.22 10.56
N VAL A 357 15.54 -12.93 10.92
CA VAL A 357 16.61 -12.01 10.53
C VAL A 357 17.82 -12.10 11.47
N LEU A 358 17.57 -12.15 12.78
CA LEU A 358 18.59 -12.07 13.84
C LEU A 358 19.02 -13.45 14.36
N GLY A 359 18.25 -14.50 14.08
CA GLY A 359 18.43 -15.84 14.62
C GLY A 359 17.53 -16.12 15.83
N GLU A 360 17.33 -17.40 16.15
CA GLU A 360 16.45 -17.85 17.25
C GLU A 360 16.87 -17.29 18.62
N ASP A 361 18.17 -17.08 18.82
CA ASP A 361 18.75 -16.60 20.07
C ASP A 361 18.82 -15.07 20.18
N TYR A 362 18.13 -14.31 19.31
CA TYR A 362 18.21 -12.85 19.29
C TYR A 362 17.82 -12.18 20.62
N GLY A 363 17.02 -12.86 21.46
CA GLY A 363 16.69 -12.40 22.81
C GLY A 363 17.89 -12.28 23.76
N LEU A 364 19.03 -12.87 23.41
CA LEU A 364 20.31 -12.70 24.13
C LEU A 364 21.12 -11.50 23.63
N MET A 365 20.79 -10.96 22.45
CA MET A 365 21.43 -9.78 21.90
C MET A 365 20.90 -8.52 22.57
N ASP A 366 21.77 -7.54 22.79
CA ASP A 366 21.32 -6.24 23.27
C ASP A 366 20.49 -5.50 22.19
N LEU A 367 19.61 -4.60 22.62
CA LEU A 367 18.70 -3.91 21.69
C LEU A 367 19.45 -3.05 20.66
N GLU A 368 20.61 -2.48 21.01
CA GLU A 368 21.39 -1.66 20.09
C GLU A 368 22.01 -2.52 18.97
N GLU A 369 22.51 -3.70 19.31
CA GLU A 369 23.04 -4.71 18.42
C GLU A 369 21.93 -5.26 17.51
N GLN A 370 20.76 -5.59 18.06
CA GLN A 370 19.60 -5.99 17.25
C GLN A 370 19.26 -4.91 16.21
N ILE A 371 19.13 -3.66 16.64
CA ILE A 371 18.83 -2.52 15.77
C ILE A 371 19.93 -2.33 14.72
N HIS A 372 21.19 -2.47 15.10
CA HIS A 372 22.32 -2.32 14.20
C HIS A 372 22.28 -3.37 13.09
N VAL A 373 22.10 -4.65 13.41
CA VAL A 373 21.99 -5.73 12.41
C VAL A 373 20.78 -5.53 11.50
N LEU A 374 19.62 -5.18 12.07
CA LEU A 374 18.41 -4.89 11.31
C LEU A 374 18.61 -3.72 10.33
N GLN A 375 19.30 -2.68 10.76
CA GLN A 375 19.54 -1.51 9.93
C GLN A 375 20.61 -1.79 8.88
N SER A 376 21.70 -2.49 9.18
CA SER A 376 22.80 -2.71 8.23
C SER A 376 22.44 -3.70 7.11
N THR A 377 21.49 -4.59 7.34
CA THR A 377 21.09 -5.62 6.37
C THR A 377 20.35 -5.04 5.15
N CYS A 378 20.69 -5.55 3.95
CA CYS A 378 19.92 -5.34 2.73
C CYS A 378 18.79 -6.38 2.62
N TYR A 379 17.59 -5.93 2.28
CA TYR A 379 16.42 -6.77 2.15
C TYR A 379 15.86 -6.73 0.73
N LEU A 380 15.55 -7.89 0.18
CA LEU A 380 14.71 -8.02 -1.01
C LEU A 380 13.24 -7.95 -0.59
N LEU A 381 12.52 -6.98 -1.14
CA LEU A 381 11.10 -6.78 -0.90
C LEU A 381 10.32 -7.26 -2.13
N ASN A 382 9.53 -8.32 -1.95
CA ASN A 382 8.63 -8.86 -2.96
C ASN A 382 7.21 -8.39 -2.65
N PHE A 383 6.73 -7.41 -3.41
CA PHE A 383 5.35 -6.93 -3.31
C PHE A 383 4.47 -7.62 -4.34
N TYR A 384 3.34 -8.17 -3.90
CA TYR A 384 2.32 -8.76 -4.75
C TYR A 384 1.06 -7.89 -4.74
N PRO A 385 0.85 -7.04 -5.77
CA PRO A 385 -0.28 -6.11 -5.79
C PRO A 385 -1.62 -6.85 -5.95
N LYS A 386 -2.57 -6.51 -5.08
CA LYS A 386 -3.96 -6.96 -5.11
C LYS A 386 -4.85 -5.84 -5.61
N LEU A 387 -5.05 -5.81 -6.93
CA LEU A 387 -5.84 -4.78 -7.60
C LEU A 387 -7.33 -5.20 -7.64
N ARG A 388 -8.22 -4.36 -7.08
CA ARG A 388 -9.66 -4.61 -6.97
C ARG A 388 -10.44 -3.41 -7.47
N PHE A 389 -10.46 -3.23 -8.78
CA PHE A 389 -11.22 -2.16 -9.43
C PHE A 389 -12.54 -2.70 -9.97
N ASN A 390 -13.63 -1.97 -9.74
CA ASN A 390 -14.93 -2.25 -10.33
C ASN A 390 -15.09 -1.44 -11.62
N ARG A 391 -16.17 -1.68 -12.39
CA ARG A 391 -16.43 -0.98 -13.66
C ARG A 391 -16.42 0.55 -13.56
N GLU A 392 -16.75 1.12 -12.41
CA GLU A 392 -16.77 2.58 -12.19
C GLU A 392 -15.38 3.15 -11.91
N THR A 393 -14.48 2.34 -11.36
CA THR A 393 -13.14 2.75 -10.92
C THR A 393 -12.01 2.17 -11.78
N GLU A 394 -12.31 1.25 -12.71
CA GLU A 394 -11.38 0.59 -13.63
C GLU A 394 -10.53 1.58 -14.44
N ILE A 395 -11.08 2.75 -14.77
CA ILE A 395 -10.33 3.82 -15.45
C ILE A 395 -9.11 4.33 -14.66
N TYR A 396 -9.09 4.11 -13.34
CA TYR A 396 -7.98 4.47 -12.44
C TYR A 396 -7.04 3.31 -12.14
N GLN A 397 -7.33 2.10 -12.63
CA GLN A 397 -6.47 0.94 -12.41
C GLN A 397 -5.09 1.19 -13.05
N PRO A 398 -3.98 0.96 -12.31
CA PRO A 398 -2.65 1.05 -12.88
C PRO A 398 -2.47 -0.04 -13.96
N LYS A 399 -1.82 0.31 -15.06
CA LYS A 399 -1.71 -0.53 -16.27
C LYS A 399 -0.38 -1.25 -16.38
N GLU A 400 0.71 -0.68 -15.84
CA GLU A 400 2.08 -1.20 -15.94
C GLU A 400 2.60 -1.73 -14.59
N VAL A 401 1.67 -2.27 -13.78
CA VAL A 401 1.99 -2.91 -12.50
C VAL A 401 1.99 -4.43 -12.66
N PRO A 402 3.17 -5.07 -12.49
CA PRO A 402 3.31 -6.52 -12.62
C PRO A 402 2.72 -7.25 -11.42
N MET A 403 2.59 -8.57 -11.55
CA MET A 403 2.20 -9.44 -10.43
C MET A 403 3.15 -9.35 -9.23
N ARG A 404 4.45 -9.21 -9.50
CA ARG A 404 5.49 -9.09 -8.48
C ARG A 404 6.33 -7.86 -8.76
N ILE A 405 6.37 -6.93 -7.82
CA ILE A 405 7.30 -5.80 -7.81
C ILE A 405 8.44 -6.17 -6.85
N GLN A 406 9.67 -6.18 -7.36
CA GLN A 406 10.87 -6.50 -6.57
C GLN A 406 11.72 -5.24 -6.40
N ILE A 407 12.11 -4.95 -5.16
CA ILE A 407 12.90 -3.77 -4.80
C ILE A 407 13.86 -4.14 -3.67
N LEU A 408 15.10 -3.68 -3.71
CA LEU A 408 15.97 -3.77 -2.53
C LEU A 408 15.79 -2.56 -1.63
N GLY A 409 15.61 -2.83 -0.34
CA GLY A 409 15.40 -1.82 0.69
C GLY A 409 16.28 -2.03 1.92
N LYS A 410 16.29 -1.02 2.78
CA LYS A 410 17.00 -1.01 4.07
C LYS A 410 16.05 -0.53 5.16
N ILE A 411 16.12 -1.11 6.35
CA ILE A 411 15.48 -0.56 7.53
C ILE A 411 16.22 0.73 7.91
N VAL A 412 15.52 1.86 7.90
CA VAL A 412 16.10 3.18 8.24
C VAL A 412 15.54 3.75 9.53
N ARG A 413 14.48 3.13 10.07
CA ARG A 413 13.85 3.50 11.34
C ARG A 413 13.32 2.26 12.02
N VAL A 414 13.51 2.21 13.33
CA VAL A 414 12.92 1.22 14.22
C VAL A 414 12.02 1.97 15.20
N GLU A 415 10.77 1.54 15.31
CA GLU A 415 9.83 2.06 16.29
C GLU A 415 9.79 1.10 17.48
N LEU A 416 9.91 1.66 18.68
CA LEU A 416 9.94 0.91 19.93
C LEU A 416 8.64 1.14 20.71
N SER A 417 8.20 0.10 21.40
CA SER A 417 7.09 0.18 22.34
C SER A 417 7.39 1.17 23.46
N LYS A 418 6.33 1.74 24.04
CA LYS A 418 6.45 2.45 25.31
C LYS A 418 6.38 1.42 26.43
N PRO A 419 7.49 1.11 27.12
CA PRO A 419 7.49 0.05 28.11
C PRO A 419 6.59 0.42 29.29
N ALA A 420 5.89 -0.56 29.85
CA ALA A 420 5.29 -0.43 31.18
C ALA A 420 6.39 -0.34 32.25
N GLU A 421 6.03 0.07 33.46
CA GLU A 421 6.99 0.23 34.56
C GLU A 421 7.66 -1.11 34.90
N GLY A 422 8.97 -1.21 34.64
CA GLY A 422 9.77 -2.42 34.86
C GLY A 422 9.97 -3.32 33.63
N GLU A 423 9.41 -2.96 32.47
CA GLU A 423 9.60 -3.70 31.21
C GLU A 423 10.65 -3.05 30.31
N HIS A 424 11.23 -3.84 29.40
CA HIS A 424 12.13 -3.36 28.36
C HIS A 424 11.34 -2.95 27.11
N PRO A 425 11.79 -1.92 26.37
CA PRO A 425 11.16 -1.57 25.10
C PRO A 425 11.34 -2.70 24.08
N GLU A 426 10.28 -2.98 23.33
CA GLU A 426 10.26 -3.98 22.26
C GLU A 426 10.16 -3.30 20.90
N ILE A 427 10.63 -3.97 19.84
CA ILE A 427 10.53 -3.45 18.49
C ILE A 427 9.12 -3.71 17.94
N GLU A 428 8.36 -2.64 17.68
CA GLU A 428 6.96 -2.71 17.22
C GLU A 428 6.82 -2.59 15.70
N ALA A 429 7.66 -1.78 15.06
CA ALA A 429 7.54 -1.53 13.61
C ALA A 429 8.85 -1.05 12.98
N PHE A 430 8.91 -1.19 11.65
CA PHE A 430 10.04 -0.81 10.84
C PHE A 430 9.63 0.21 9.78
N GLY A 431 10.42 1.28 9.65
CA GLY A 431 10.38 2.16 8.48
C GLY A 431 11.48 1.75 7.51
N MET A 432 11.10 1.32 6.31
CA MET A 432 12.06 0.91 5.27
C MET A 432 12.08 1.94 4.14
N LYS A 433 13.28 2.19 3.59
CA LYS A 433 13.49 3.02 2.39
C LYS A 433 13.91 2.13 1.22
N PHE A 434 13.38 2.43 0.03
CA PHE A 434 13.80 1.79 -1.22
C PHE A 434 15.13 2.37 -1.68
N TYR A 435 16.06 1.49 -2.06
CA TYR A 435 17.40 1.90 -2.45
C TYR A 435 17.81 1.39 -3.82
N TYR A 436 17.37 0.22 -4.28
CA TYR A 436 17.75 -0.28 -5.59
C TYR A 436 16.57 -0.80 -6.39
N ASP A 437 16.55 -0.44 -7.67
CA ASP A 437 15.66 -1.03 -8.67
C ASP A 437 16.37 -2.20 -9.38
N PRO A 438 15.61 -3.21 -9.83
CA PRO A 438 16.16 -4.28 -10.66
C PRO A 438 16.67 -3.71 -11.98
N ALA A 439 17.87 -4.13 -12.41
CA ALA A 439 18.56 -3.58 -13.56
C ALA A 439 18.81 -4.61 -14.68
N GLU A 440 19.06 -5.87 -14.33
CA GLU A 440 19.27 -6.96 -15.28
C GLU A 440 18.69 -8.26 -14.72
N TYR A 441 18.09 -9.05 -15.59
CA TYR A 441 17.43 -10.31 -15.26
C TYR A 441 18.21 -11.49 -15.84
N SER A 442 18.52 -12.49 -15.04
CA SER A 442 19.24 -13.68 -15.49
C SER A 442 18.29 -14.66 -16.17
N ARG A 443 18.66 -15.15 -17.36
CA ARG A 443 17.94 -16.25 -18.03
C ARG A 443 18.28 -17.62 -17.46
N ASP A 444 19.45 -17.74 -16.84
CA ASP A 444 19.93 -19.02 -16.31
C ASP A 444 19.32 -19.29 -14.93
N THR A 445 19.16 -18.24 -14.12
CA THR A 445 18.62 -18.35 -12.76
C THR A 445 17.21 -17.79 -12.65
N TYR A 446 16.61 -17.23 -13.69
CA TYR A 446 15.25 -16.64 -13.67
C TYR A 446 15.01 -15.66 -12.50
N GLU A 447 16.04 -14.90 -12.13
CA GLU A 447 16.01 -13.90 -11.06
C GLU A 447 16.76 -12.63 -11.46
N TYR A 448 16.49 -11.51 -10.77
CA TYR A 448 17.28 -10.30 -10.96
C TYR A 448 18.64 -10.43 -10.27
N ASP A 449 19.71 -10.50 -11.06
CA ASP A 449 21.08 -10.67 -10.59
C ASP A 449 21.82 -9.33 -10.44
N ARG A 450 21.34 -8.27 -11.10
CA ARG A 450 21.93 -6.92 -11.01
C ARG A 450 20.90 -5.87 -10.63
N TRP A 451 21.36 -4.95 -9.80
CA TRP A 451 20.54 -3.91 -9.20
C TRP A 451 21.24 -2.55 -9.31
N GLU A 452 20.46 -1.50 -9.57
CA GLU A 452 20.95 -0.13 -9.72
C GLU A 452 20.34 0.78 -8.65
N LEU A 453 21.19 1.59 -8.01
CA LEU A 453 20.77 2.51 -6.96
C LEU A 453 19.74 3.50 -7.51
N ILE A 454 18.64 3.67 -6.78
CA ILE A 454 17.60 4.67 -7.04
C ILE A 454 18.17 6.04 -6.61
N PRO A 455 18.39 6.98 -7.54
CA PRO A 455 18.84 8.33 -7.18
C PRO A 455 17.84 9.03 -6.26
N ASP A 456 18.28 9.91 -5.36
CA ASP A 456 17.42 10.56 -4.34
C ASP A 456 16.21 11.33 -4.87
N PHE A 457 16.21 11.72 -6.15
CA PHE A 457 15.12 12.42 -6.83
C PHE A 457 14.35 11.54 -7.82
N LYS A 458 14.78 10.29 -7.98
CA LYS A 458 14.08 9.30 -8.79
C LYS A 458 13.16 8.49 -7.89
N GLU A 459 12.03 8.14 -8.45
CA GLU A 459 11.01 7.35 -7.78
C GLU A 459 10.97 5.98 -8.44
N ASN A 460 10.63 4.94 -7.66
CA ASN A 460 10.36 3.63 -8.25
C ASN A 460 9.16 3.75 -9.22
N LYS A 461 9.33 3.21 -10.43
CA LYS A 461 8.36 3.39 -11.53
C LYS A 461 6.97 2.86 -11.17
N HIS A 462 6.88 1.70 -10.53
CA HIS A 462 5.61 1.05 -10.21
C HIS A 462 4.89 1.76 -9.07
N PHE A 463 5.62 2.13 -8.00
CA PHE A 463 5.03 2.88 -6.91
C PHE A 463 4.61 4.31 -7.32
N ARG A 464 5.31 4.93 -8.27
CA ARG A 464 4.86 6.20 -8.89
C ARG A 464 3.55 6.01 -9.64
N GLU A 465 3.43 4.97 -10.46
CA GLU A 465 2.20 4.68 -11.18
C GLU A 465 1.02 4.44 -10.22
N ILE A 466 1.24 3.61 -9.20
CA ILE A 466 0.26 3.34 -8.14
C ILE A 466 -0.15 4.62 -7.43
N HIS A 467 0.81 5.49 -7.09
CA HIS A 467 0.54 6.80 -6.50
C HIS A 467 -0.35 7.68 -7.40
N ASN A 468 -0.05 7.73 -8.71
CA ASN A 468 -0.83 8.50 -9.67
C ASN A 468 -2.27 7.95 -9.81
N SER A 469 -2.41 6.63 -9.91
CA SER A 469 -3.71 5.94 -9.91
C SER A 469 -4.53 6.24 -8.66
N LEU A 470 -3.93 6.11 -7.47
CA LEU A 470 -4.61 6.40 -6.21
C LEU A 470 -4.99 7.87 -6.08
N ASN A 471 -4.14 8.79 -6.50
CA ASN A 471 -4.48 10.22 -6.48
C ASN A 471 -5.64 10.55 -7.40
N GLY A 472 -5.67 9.98 -8.61
CA GLY A 472 -6.80 10.14 -9.54
C GLY A 472 -8.10 9.61 -8.98
N LEU A 473 -8.05 8.40 -8.38
CA LEU A 473 -9.20 7.79 -7.73
C LEU A 473 -9.71 8.64 -6.55
N ILE A 474 -8.80 9.06 -5.66
CA ILE A 474 -9.14 9.92 -4.51
C ILE A 474 -9.82 11.20 -4.99
N ALA A 475 -9.21 11.91 -5.95
CA ALA A 475 -9.78 13.15 -6.47
C ALA A 475 -11.19 12.96 -7.09
N SER A 476 -11.42 11.83 -7.77
CA SER A 476 -12.73 11.51 -8.35
C SER A 476 -13.79 11.26 -7.27
N LEU A 477 -13.47 10.45 -6.27
CA LEU A 477 -14.35 10.17 -5.14
C LEU A 477 -14.67 11.43 -4.33
N GLU A 478 -13.73 12.38 -4.23
CA GLU A 478 -13.96 13.69 -3.62
C GLU A 478 -14.94 14.57 -4.39
N ILE A 479 -14.98 14.45 -5.72
CA ILE A 479 -15.91 15.22 -6.57
C ILE A 479 -17.31 14.61 -6.52
N GLN A 480 -17.43 13.29 -6.52
CA GLN A 480 -18.73 12.59 -6.51
C GLN A 480 -19.50 12.72 -5.19
N THR A 481 -18.84 13.13 -4.11
CA THR A 481 -19.46 13.42 -2.81
C THR A 481 -19.96 14.87 -2.67
N ARG A 482 -19.84 15.68 -3.73
CA ARG A 482 -20.53 16.97 -3.89
C ARG A 482 -21.88 16.74 -4.56
#